data_AF-A0AAV6WBD9-F1
#
_entry.id   AF-A0AAV6WBD9-F1
#
_cell.length_a   1.000
_cell.length_b   1.000
_cell.length_c   1.000
_cell.angle_alpha   90.00
_cell.angle_beta   90.00
_cell.angle_gamma   90.00
#
_symmetry.space_group_name_H-M   'P 1'
#
loop_
_entity.id
_entity.type
_entity.pdbx_description
1 polymer ?
#
loop_
_entity_poly.entity_id
_entity_poly.type
_entity_poly.pdbx_seq_one_letter_code
_entity_poly.pdbx_strand_id
1 'polypeptide(L)'
;MVATLCEPGKEILSWKLTPLENFLTPDDKYGMIEQVMVDATNQVCLDINLASSHEWHSGLTLGSSQFIDLLDDTRIHPESYSLAHELAKDIYLEDGNDNANVVLEMAIEHVREKPHLLRAVDVHEYAEQKNRLNKKETLNDIRLELIEGFQDRSRLYVESSKGEEFYMVSGESEEALSEG
;
A
#
# COMPACT_ATOMS: atom_id res chain seq x y z
N MET A 1 17.83 5.88 4.91
CA MET A 1 16.72 5.14 4.27
C MET A 1 17.35 4.16 3.30
N VAL A 2 16.95 2.87 3.26
CA VAL A 2 17.65 1.86 2.44
C VAL A 2 17.66 2.25 0.95
N ALA A 3 16.59 2.86 0.47
CA ALA A 3 16.44 3.30 -0.92
C ALA A 3 17.54 4.26 -1.40
N THR A 4 18.14 5.07 -0.52
CA THR A 4 19.21 6.01 -0.90
C THR A 4 20.52 5.30 -1.24
N LEU A 5 20.65 4.02 -0.89
CA LEU A 5 21.84 3.22 -1.21
C LEU A 5 21.77 2.59 -2.61
N CYS A 6 20.60 2.66 -3.27
CA CYS A 6 20.40 2.21 -4.66
C CYS A 6 20.75 3.29 -5.70
N GLU A 7 21.35 4.41 -5.26
CA GLU A 7 21.87 5.48 -6.13
C GLU A 7 22.92 4.95 -7.14
N PRO A 8 23.38 5.75 -8.12
CA PRO A 8 24.31 5.28 -9.15
C PRO A 8 25.59 4.60 -8.64
N GLY A 9 26.00 4.89 -7.39
CA GLY A 9 27.11 4.20 -6.71
C GLY A 9 26.82 2.74 -6.30
N LYS A 10 25.55 2.32 -6.31
CA LYS A 10 25.07 0.98 -5.92
C LYS A 10 25.64 0.49 -4.58
N GLU A 11 25.75 1.40 -3.60
CA GLU A 11 26.33 1.12 -2.29
C GLU A 11 25.64 -0.05 -1.57
N ILE A 12 24.35 -0.24 -1.87
CA ILE A 12 23.53 -1.35 -1.38
C ILE A 12 24.15 -2.74 -1.63
N LEU A 13 24.98 -2.90 -2.66
CA LEU A 13 25.64 -4.18 -2.96
C LEU A 13 26.67 -4.58 -1.89
N SER A 14 27.14 -3.63 -1.10
CA SER A 14 28.09 -3.87 0.01
C SER A 14 27.42 -4.46 1.25
N TRP A 15 26.09 -4.48 1.31
CA TRP A 15 25.36 -5.08 2.44
C TRP A 15 25.45 -6.59 2.44
N LYS A 16 25.73 -7.18 3.60
CA LYS A 16 25.71 -8.63 3.79
C LYS A 16 24.28 -9.08 4.06
N LEU A 17 23.60 -9.57 3.02
CA LEU A 17 22.17 -9.93 3.13
C LEU A 17 21.98 -11.35 3.66
N THR A 18 22.79 -12.29 3.19
CA THR A 18 22.71 -13.70 3.59
C THR A 18 24.10 -14.33 3.62
N PRO A 19 24.33 -15.38 4.44
CA PRO A 19 25.60 -16.12 4.43
C PRO A 19 25.95 -16.76 3.07
N LEU A 20 24.95 -16.97 2.21
CA LEU A 20 25.09 -17.60 0.89
C LEU A 20 25.19 -16.57 -0.26
N GLU A 21 25.32 -15.27 0.04
CA GLU A 21 25.37 -14.24 -1.01
C GLU A 21 26.57 -14.37 -1.95
N ASN A 22 27.64 -15.06 -1.51
CA ASN A 22 28.83 -15.33 -2.33
C ASN A 22 28.55 -16.19 -3.58
N PHE A 23 27.37 -16.83 -3.66
CA PHE A 23 26.93 -17.59 -4.83
C PHE A 23 26.23 -16.73 -5.89
N LEU A 24 25.92 -15.47 -5.59
CA LEU A 24 25.24 -14.55 -6.50
C LEU A 24 26.26 -13.65 -7.22
N THR A 25 26.01 -13.36 -8.49
CA THR A 25 26.74 -12.28 -9.16
C THR A 25 26.25 -10.92 -8.64
N PRO A 26 27.06 -9.85 -8.72
CA PRO A 26 26.61 -8.51 -8.35
C PRO A 26 25.34 -8.07 -9.08
N ASP A 27 25.17 -8.47 -10.34
CA ASP A 27 23.98 -8.16 -11.14
C ASP A 27 22.75 -8.93 -10.66
N ASP A 28 22.88 -10.23 -10.34
CA ASP A 28 21.77 -11.03 -9.77
C ASP A 28 21.34 -10.47 -8.41
N LYS A 29 22.32 -10.11 -7.56
CA LYS A 29 22.07 -9.50 -6.25
C LYS A 29 21.36 -8.16 -6.42
N TYR A 30 21.78 -7.34 -7.37
CA TYR A 30 21.14 -6.06 -7.66
C TYR A 30 19.72 -6.25 -8.16
N GLY A 31 19.48 -7.16 -9.10
CA GLY A 31 18.14 -7.44 -9.64
C GLY A 31 17.17 -7.93 -8.56
N MET A 32 17.64 -8.76 -7.63
CA MET A 32 16.85 -9.16 -6.45
C MET A 32 16.49 -7.96 -5.58
N ILE A 33 17.46 -7.10 -5.27
CA ILE A 33 17.24 -5.89 -4.46
C ILE A 33 16.24 -4.95 -5.16
N GLU A 34 16.39 -4.74 -6.46
CA GLU A 34 15.51 -3.90 -7.26
C GLU A 34 14.06 -4.39 -7.20
N GLN A 35 13.83 -5.69 -7.39
CA GLN A 35 12.50 -6.28 -7.28
C GLN A 35 11.88 -6.04 -5.90
N VAL A 36 12.65 -6.26 -4.83
CA VAL A 36 12.18 -6.02 -3.45
C VAL A 36 11.86 -4.53 -3.24
N MET A 37 12.68 -3.63 -3.77
CA MET A 37 12.44 -2.18 -3.68
C MET A 37 11.18 -1.76 -4.43
N VAL A 38 10.94 -2.31 -5.63
CA VAL A 38 9.72 -2.06 -6.41
C VAL A 38 8.50 -2.53 -5.62
N ASP A 39 8.54 -3.75 -5.09
CA ASP A 39 7.42 -4.32 -4.33
C ASP A 39 7.13 -3.52 -3.06
N ALA A 40 8.17 -3.21 -2.27
CA ALA A 40 8.03 -2.45 -1.02
C ALA A 40 7.53 -1.02 -1.27
N THR A 41 8.05 -0.35 -2.30
CA THR A 41 7.61 1.02 -2.65
C THR A 41 6.17 1.03 -3.13
N ASN A 42 5.76 0.05 -3.95
CA ASN A 42 4.38 -0.04 -4.44
C ASN A 42 3.37 -0.41 -3.34
N GLN A 43 3.77 -1.16 -2.31
CA GLN A 43 2.90 -1.49 -1.17
C GLN A 43 2.56 -0.25 -0.31
N VAL A 44 3.54 0.61 -0.07
CA VAL A 44 3.37 1.83 0.74
C VAL A 44 2.78 2.98 -0.08
N CYS A 45 3.08 3.01 -1.39
CA CYS A 45 2.76 4.10 -2.32
C CYS A 45 3.54 5.41 -2.03
N LEU A 46 3.29 6.44 -2.83
CA LEU A 46 4.00 7.73 -2.79
C LEU A 46 3.00 8.89 -2.81
N ASP A 47 3.17 9.84 -1.89
CA ASP A 47 2.51 11.14 -1.97
C ASP A 47 3.26 12.04 -2.95
N ILE A 48 2.65 12.29 -4.11
CA ILE A 48 3.23 13.08 -5.20
C ILE A 48 3.49 14.53 -4.77
N ASN A 49 2.60 15.11 -3.98
CA ASN A 49 2.71 16.50 -3.54
C ASN A 49 3.85 16.64 -2.54
N LEU A 50 3.96 15.71 -1.59
CA LEU A 50 5.08 15.67 -0.64
C LEU A 50 6.42 15.43 -1.36
N ALA A 51 6.47 14.48 -2.30
CA ALA A 51 7.67 14.20 -3.08
C ALA A 51 8.12 15.40 -3.94
N SER A 52 7.16 16.15 -4.49
CA SER A 52 7.42 17.32 -5.33
C SER A 52 7.73 18.60 -4.53
N SER A 53 7.51 18.59 -3.22
CA SER A 53 7.75 19.76 -2.35
C SER A 53 9.23 20.09 -2.09
N HIS A 54 10.16 19.32 -2.68
CA HIS A 54 11.61 19.56 -2.58
C HIS A 54 12.06 20.88 -3.25
N GLU A 55 13.14 21.43 -2.70
CA GLU A 55 13.61 22.83 -2.57
C GLU A 55 13.53 23.83 -3.76
N TRP A 56 13.15 23.46 -5.00
CA TRP A 56 13.22 24.37 -6.16
C TRP A 56 11.89 24.60 -6.90
N HIS A 57 10.80 23.94 -6.51
CA HIS A 57 9.50 24.01 -7.20
C HIS A 57 8.37 24.73 -6.46
N SER A 58 8.65 25.45 -5.37
CA SER A 58 7.64 26.24 -4.63
C SER A 58 7.00 27.41 -5.43
N GLY A 59 7.36 27.57 -6.71
CA GLY A 59 6.87 28.62 -7.60
C GLY A 59 5.96 28.16 -8.75
N LEU A 60 5.76 26.86 -8.95
CA LEU A 60 4.76 26.37 -9.91
C LEU A 60 3.51 25.99 -9.13
N THR A 61 2.60 26.96 -9.04
CA THR A 61 1.22 26.69 -8.67
C THR A 61 0.73 25.50 -9.49
N LEU A 62 0.04 24.54 -8.85
CA LEU A 62 -0.80 23.53 -9.52
C LEU A 62 -1.91 24.28 -10.27
N GLY A 63 -1.50 24.91 -11.36
CA GLY A 63 -2.34 25.62 -12.29
C GLY A 63 -2.97 24.60 -13.21
N SER A 64 -4.13 24.09 -12.81
CA SER A 64 -5.34 23.94 -13.62
C SER A 64 -6.23 22.87 -13.00
N SER A 65 -7.50 23.21 -12.80
CA SER A 65 -8.63 22.42 -12.32
C SER A 65 -8.66 20.94 -12.74
N GLN A 66 -7.81 20.10 -12.15
CA GLN A 66 -8.05 18.66 -12.11
C GLN A 66 -9.08 18.43 -11.02
N PHE A 67 -10.24 17.88 -11.42
CA PHE A 67 -11.29 17.46 -10.51
C PHE A 67 -10.68 16.39 -9.59
N ILE A 68 -10.49 16.71 -8.31
CA ILE A 68 -9.97 15.75 -7.32
C ILE A 68 -11.09 14.74 -7.07
N ASP A 69 -10.83 13.46 -7.36
CA ASP A 69 -11.80 12.41 -7.07
C ASP A 69 -11.68 12.02 -5.59
N LEU A 70 -12.81 11.69 -4.96
CA LEU A 70 -12.84 11.17 -3.60
C LEU A 70 -12.14 9.82 -3.46
N LEU A 71 -11.86 9.12 -4.57
CA LEU A 71 -11.13 7.87 -4.59
C LEU A 71 -9.62 8.02 -4.80
N ASP A 72 -9.11 9.22 -5.09
CA ASP A 72 -7.68 9.45 -5.34
C ASP A 72 -6.82 9.27 -4.07
N ASP A 73 -7.44 9.28 -2.89
CA ASP A 73 -6.82 8.97 -1.59
C ASP A 73 -6.92 7.46 -1.24
N THR A 74 -7.02 6.60 -2.24
CA THR A 74 -7.07 5.13 -2.07
C THR A 74 -6.10 4.40 -3.01
N ARG A 75 -5.82 3.12 -2.71
CA ARG A 75 -5.13 2.22 -3.66
C ARG A 75 -6.01 1.70 -4.79
N ILE A 76 -7.24 2.19 -4.93
CA ILE A 76 -8.14 1.72 -5.98
C ILE A 76 -7.63 2.24 -7.32
N HIS A 77 -7.40 1.34 -8.28
CA HIS A 77 -6.98 1.77 -9.61
C HIS A 77 -8.16 2.46 -10.34
N PRO A 78 -7.94 3.53 -11.14
CA PRO A 78 -9.01 4.25 -11.86
C PRO A 78 -9.91 3.36 -12.74
N GLU A 79 -9.38 2.25 -13.27
CA GLU A 79 -10.18 1.26 -14.03
C GLU A 79 -11.30 0.61 -13.19
N SER A 80 -11.14 0.63 -11.86
CA SER A 80 -12.02 0.01 -10.88
C SER A 80 -12.87 1.02 -10.11
N TYR A 81 -12.80 2.32 -10.40
CA TYR A 81 -13.65 3.34 -9.76
C TYR A 81 -15.15 3.04 -9.98
N SER A 82 -15.50 2.56 -11.18
CA SER A 82 -16.87 2.11 -11.48
C SER A 82 -17.37 1.04 -10.51
N LEU A 83 -16.52 0.07 -10.12
CA LEU A 83 -16.85 -0.97 -9.17
C LEU A 83 -17.02 -0.42 -7.74
N ALA A 84 -16.16 0.53 -7.36
CA ALA A 84 -16.25 1.19 -6.06
C ALA A 84 -17.53 2.00 -5.92
N HIS A 85 -17.91 2.77 -6.95
CA HIS A 85 -19.16 3.50 -6.99
C HIS A 85 -20.39 2.58 -6.97
N GLU A 86 -20.38 1.49 -7.72
CA GLU A 86 -21.46 0.50 -7.70
C GLU A 86 -21.62 -0.13 -6.31
N LEU A 87 -20.52 -0.56 -5.68
CA LEU A 87 -20.55 -1.12 -4.33
C LEU A 87 -21.07 -0.11 -3.31
N ALA A 88 -20.57 1.12 -3.32
CA ALA A 88 -21.01 2.15 -2.39
C ALA A 88 -22.48 2.53 -2.59
N LYS A 89 -22.94 2.59 -3.85
CA LYS A 89 -24.35 2.86 -4.18
C LYS A 89 -25.26 1.75 -3.66
N ASP A 90 -24.90 0.49 -3.86
CA ASP A 90 -25.74 -0.64 -3.41
C ASP A 90 -25.85 -0.65 -1.87
N ILE A 91 -24.75 -0.43 -1.15
CA ILE A 91 -24.76 -0.31 0.31
C ILE A 91 -25.60 0.89 0.78
N TYR A 92 -25.49 2.02 0.08
CA TYR A 92 -26.27 3.22 0.38
C TYR A 92 -27.79 3.00 0.24
N LEU A 93 -28.21 2.26 -0.79
CA LEU A 93 -29.60 1.90 -1.00
C LEU A 93 -30.10 0.93 0.09
N GLU A 94 -29.27 -0.02 0.52
CA GLU A 94 -29.61 -0.97 1.59
C GLU A 94 -29.78 -0.30 2.97
N ASP A 95 -29.12 0.84 3.23
CA ASP A 95 -29.29 1.62 4.48
C ASP A 95 -30.64 2.38 4.56
N GLY A 96 -31.53 2.20 3.56
CA GLY A 96 -32.91 2.69 3.60
C GLY A 96 -33.15 4.02 2.88
N ASN A 97 -32.27 4.41 1.95
CA ASN A 97 -32.46 5.62 1.15
C ASN A 97 -32.87 5.30 -0.30
N ASP A 98 -34.17 5.29 -0.58
CA ASP A 98 -34.76 4.87 -1.87
C ASP A 98 -34.64 5.90 -3.01
N ASN A 99 -33.79 6.93 -2.89
CA ASN A 99 -33.65 7.90 -3.98
C ASN A 99 -32.90 7.28 -5.17
N ALA A 100 -33.60 6.97 -6.26
CA ALA A 100 -33.01 6.40 -7.48
C ALA A 100 -31.93 7.30 -8.14
N ASN A 101 -31.95 8.61 -7.85
CA ASN A 101 -30.93 9.57 -8.31
C ASN A 101 -29.85 9.80 -7.24
N VAL A 102 -29.18 8.72 -6.83
CA VAL A 102 -28.03 8.80 -5.91
C VAL A 102 -26.87 9.48 -6.61
N VAL A 103 -26.38 10.58 -6.04
CA VAL A 103 -25.11 11.20 -6.44
C VAL A 103 -23.98 10.29 -5.95
N LEU A 104 -23.11 9.83 -6.86
CA LEU A 104 -22.07 8.83 -6.54
C LEU A 104 -21.13 9.31 -5.43
N GLU A 105 -20.78 10.60 -5.41
CA GLU A 105 -19.97 11.21 -4.36
C GLU A 105 -20.63 11.07 -2.98
N MET A 106 -21.93 11.35 -2.87
CA MET A 106 -22.68 11.19 -1.62
C MET A 106 -22.70 9.74 -1.12
N ALA A 107 -22.75 8.77 -2.04
CA ALA A 107 -22.70 7.36 -1.65
C ALA A 107 -21.33 6.99 -1.08
N ILE A 108 -20.24 7.50 -1.66
CA ILE A 108 -18.87 7.28 -1.18
C ILE A 108 -18.66 7.92 0.20
N GLU A 109 -19.11 9.16 0.39
CA GLU A 109 -19.04 9.83 1.70
C GLU A 109 -19.81 9.05 2.77
N HIS A 110 -21.04 8.60 2.47
CA HIS A 110 -21.87 7.85 3.43
C HIS A 110 -21.22 6.54 3.88
N VAL A 111 -20.63 5.77 2.97
CA VAL A 111 -19.97 4.51 3.35
C VAL A 111 -18.67 4.73 4.14
N ARG A 112 -17.97 5.84 3.87
CA ARG A 112 -16.80 6.27 4.65
C ARG A 112 -17.18 6.74 6.06
N GLU A 113 -18.29 7.47 6.21
CA GLU A 113 -18.81 7.88 7.51
C GLU A 113 -19.32 6.69 8.36
N LYS A 114 -19.77 5.62 7.69
CA LYS A 114 -20.30 4.41 8.33
C LYS A 114 -19.54 3.14 7.93
N PRO A 115 -18.28 2.96 8.38
CA PRO A 115 -17.46 1.80 7.98
C PRO A 115 -18.04 0.45 8.43
N HIS A 116 -18.93 0.42 9.42
CA HIS A 116 -19.59 -0.79 9.88
C HIS A 116 -20.50 -1.41 8.81
N LEU A 117 -21.07 -0.59 7.90
CA LEU A 117 -21.84 -1.07 6.76
C LEU A 117 -20.94 -1.87 5.81
N LEU A 118 -19.77 -1.32 5.46
CA LEU A 118 -18.78 -2.02 4.63
C LEU A 118 -18.28 -3.31 5.28
N ARG A 119 -18.07 -3.33 6.61
CA ARG A 119 -17.65 -4.56 7.33
C ARG A 119 -18.69 -5.67 7.32
N ALA A 120 -19.97 -5.32 7.23
CA ALA A 120 -21.07 -6.29 7.22
C ALA A 120 -21.26 -6.96 5.85
N VAL A 121 -20.75 -6.38 4.77
CA VAL A 121 -20.90 -6.91 3.40
C VAL A 121 -20.08 -8.18 3.21
N ASP A 122 -20.76 -9.27 2.82
CA ASP A 122 -20.09 -10.47 2.29
C ASP A 122 -19.71 -10.25 0.82
N VAL A 123 -18.42 -10.04 0.57
CA VAL A 123 -17.88 -9.80 -0.77
C VAL A 123 -18.06 -11.00 -1.68
N HIS A 124 -18.07 -12.22 -1.13
CA HIS A 124 -18.25 -13.42 -1.94
C HIS A 124 -19.66 -13.51 -2.48
N GLU A 125 -20.66 -13.33 -1.62
CA GLU A 125 -22.08 -13.35 -2.01
C GLU A 125 -22.40 -12.20 -2.98
N TYR A 126 -21.89 -11.00 -2.71
CA TYR A 126 -22.04 -9.86 -3.62
C TYR A 126 -21.42 -10.12 -5.00
N ALA A 127 -20.23 -10.73 -5.05
CA ALA A 127 -19.58 -11.07 -6.31
C ALA A 127 -20.34 -12.15 -7.09
N GLU A 128 -20.98 -13.10 -6.41
CA GLU A 128 -21.85 -14.10 -7.04
C GLU A 128 -23.12 -13.46 -7.62
N GLN A 129 -23.79 -12.60 -6.84
CA GLN A 129 -25.00 -11.91 -7.27
C GLN A 129 -24.77 -11.05 -8.52
N LYS A 130 -23.62 -10.37 -8.61
CA LYS A 130 -23.23 -9.54 -9.76
C LYS A 130 -22.56 -10.33 -10.88
N ASN A 131 -22.39 -11.64 -10.75
CA ASN A 131 -21.70 -12.52 -11.70
C ASN A 131 -20.26 -12.05 -12.02
N ARG A 132 -19.52 -11.63 -10.98
CA ARG A 132 -18.16 -11.07 -11.05
C ARG A 132 -17.20 -11.78 -10.08
N LEU A 133 -17.32 -13.10 -9.96
CA LEU A 133 -16.45 -13.93 -9.11
C LEU A 133 -14.95 -13.75 -9.41
N ASN A 134 -14.60 -13.45 -10.66
CA ASN A 134 -13.23 -13.17 -11.07
C ASN A 134 -12.65 -11.87 -10.48
N LYS A 135 -13.50 -10.98 -9.95
CA LYS A 135 -13.09 -9.72 -9.30
C LYS A 135 -13.31 -9.73 -7.79
N LYS A 136 -13.50 -10.91 -7.19
CA LYS A 136 -13.74 -11.05 -5.74
C LYS A 136 -12.64 -10.39 -4.90
N GLU A 137 -11.38 -10.65 -5.23
CA GLU A 137 -10.24 -10.05 -4.51
C GLU A 137 -10.23 -8.53 -4.69
N THR A 138 -10.42 -8.03 -5.92
CA THR A 138 -10.51 -6.60 -6.22
C THR A 138 -11.64 -5.92 -5.44
N LEU A 139 -12.82 -6.54 -5.35
CA LEU A 139 -13.94 -6.02 -4.57
C LEU A 139 -13.63 -6.00 -3.06
N ASN A 140 -12.88 -6.99 -2.58
CA ASN A 140 -12.43 -7.04 -1.19
C ASN A 140 -11.42 -5.93 -0.90
N ASP A 141 -10.45 -5.70 -1.80
CA ASP A 141 -9.50 -4.59 -1.67
C ASP A 141 -10.21 -3.24 -1.72
N ILE A 142 -11.16 -3.03 -2.66
CA ILE A 142 -11.99 -1.83 -2.71
C ILE A 142 -12.74 -1.62 -1.39
N ARG A 143 -13.37 -2.67 -0.85
CA ARG A 143 -14.09 -2.59 0.43
C ARG A 143 -13.18 -2.13 1.56
N LEU A 144 -11.95 -2.66 1.64
CA LEU A 144 -10.97 -2.28 2.67
C LEU A 144 -10.49 -0.83 2.48
N GLU A 145 -10.19 -0.43 1.25
CA GLU A 145 -9.74 0.93 0.94
C GLU A 145 -10.86 1.98 1.14
N LEU A 146 -12.13 1.61 0.96
CA LEU A 146 -13.27 2.47 1.31
C LEU A 146 -13.49 2.61 2.83
N ILE A 147 -13.04 1.65 3.64
CA ILE A 147 -13.07 1.75 5.10
C ILE A 147 -11.97 2.71 5.58
N GLU A 148 -10.76 2.53 5.06
CA GLU A 148 -9.59 3.34 5.40
C GLU A 148 -8.62 3.33 4.20
N GLY A 149 -8.56 4.45 3.48
CA GLY A 149 -7.69 4.61 2.31
C GLY A 149 -6.21 4.59 2.70
N PHE A 150 -5.38 3.94 1.89
CA PHE A 150 -3.93 3.84 2.09
C PHE A 150 -3.49 3.32 3.47
N GLN A 151 -4.31 2.51 4.15
CA GLN A 151 -3.91 1.92 5.43
C GLN A 151 -2.54 1.23 5.31
N ASP A 152 -1.64 1.49 6.26
CA ASP A 152 -0.31 0.88 6.24
C ASP A 152 -0.43 -0.63 6.50
N ARG A 153 -0.13 -1.41 5.46
CA ARG A 153 -0.15 -2.89 5.50
C ARG A 153 1.24 -3.44 5.85
N SER A 154 2.22 -2.58 6.11
CA SER A 154 3.58 -2.98 6.48
C SER A 154 3.59 -3.64 7.85
N ARG A 155 4.57 -4.52 8.07
CA ARG A 155 4.82 -5.03 9.42
C ARG A 155 5.25 -3.86 10.30
N LEU A 156 4.69 -3.79 11.51
CA LEU A 156 5.13 -2.84 12.51
C LEU A 156 6.63 -2.97 12.72
N TYR A 157 7.28 -1.83 12.93
CA TYR A 157 8.70 -1.80 13.25
C TYR A 157 8.99 -2.72 14.45
N VAL A 158 9.98 -3.58 14.28
CA VAL A 158 10.43 -4.51 15.32
C VAL A 158 11.76 -3.98 15.84
N GLU A 159 11.78 -3.62 17.13
CA GLU A 159 13.03 -3.29 17.82
C GLU A 159 13.93 -4.52 17.85
N SER A 160 15.23 -4.31 17.71
CA SER A 160 16.22 -5.36 17.84
C SER A 160 16.14 -6.01 19.22
N SER A 161 16.22 -7.33 19.26
CA SER A 161 16.32 -8.06 20.52
C SER A 161 17.67 -7.79 21.20
N LYS A 162 17.75 -8.00 22.53
CA LYS A 162 19.01 -7.84 23.28
C LYS A 162 20.16 -8.72 22.74
N GLY A 163 19.83 -9.89 22.18
CA GLY A 163 20.81 -10.76 21.54
C GLY A 163 21.33 -10.16 20.24
N GLU A 164 20.44 -9.68 19.37
CA GLU A 164 20.84 -8.96 18.15
C GLU A 164 21.63 -7.69 18.46
N GLU A 165 21.23 -6.92 19.46
CA GLU A 165 21.98 -5.75 19.95
C GLU A 165 23.40 -6.15 20.39
N PHE A 166 23.53 -7.24 21.14
CA PHE A 166 24.83 -7.77 21.55
C PHE A 166 25.69 -8.13 20.33
N TYR A 167 25.15 -8.85 19.35
CA TYR A 167 25.88 -9.22 18.13
C TYR A 167 26.25 -7.99 17.28
N MET A 168 25.36 -6.99 17.17
CA MET A 168 25.63 -5.74 16.46
C MET A 168 26.78 -4.94 17.09
N VAL A 169 26.88 -4.90 18.43
CA VAL A 169 27.91 -4.15 19.15
C VAL A 169 29.23 -4.92 19.24
N SER A 170 29.17 -6.23 19.46
CA SER A 170 30.36 -7.08 19.59
C SER A 170 30.99 -7.46 18.26
N GLY A 171 30.20 -7.52 17.19
CA GLY A 171 30.61 -8.06 15.89
C GLY A 171 30.71 -9.59 15.86
N GLU A 172 30.31 -10.27 16.93
CA GLU A 172 30.26 -11.73 17.02
C GLU A 172 28.98 -12.29 16.37
N SER A 173 29.02 -13.53 15.92
CA SER A 173 27.83 -14.26 15.45
C SER A 173 27.29 -15.20 16.55
N GLU A 174 26.02 -15.57 16.44
CA GLU A 174 25.39 -16.57 17.34
C GLU A 174 26.14 -17.92 17.32
N GLU A 175 26.73 -18.28 16.18
CA GLU A 175 27.57 -19.48 16.03
C GLU A 175 28.90 -19.35 16.77
N ALA A 176 29.48 -18.15 16.84
CA ALA A 176 30.74 -17.89 17.52
C ALA A 176 30.56 -17.79 19.04
N LEU A 177 29.42 -17.26 19.51
CA LEU A 177 29.15 -17.02 20.91
C LEU A 177 27.68 -17.30 21.24
N SER A 178 27.42 -18.46 21.82
CA SER A 178 26.09 -18.93 22.26
C SER A 178 26.05 -19.25 23.75
N GLU A 179 24.86 -19.28 24.35
CA GLU A 179 24.67 -19.73 25.74
C GLU A 179 25.05 -21.21 25.88
N GLY A 180 25.91 -21.51 26.86
CA GLY A 180 26.43 -22.85 27.14
C GLY A 180 25.65 -23.63 28.18
#